data_AF-A0A8H5F9A1-F1
#
_entry.id   AF-A0A8H5F9A1-F1
#
_cell.length_a   1.000
_cell.length_b   1.000
_cell.length_c   1.000
_cell.angle_alpha   90.00
_cell.angle_beta   90.00
_cell.angle_gamma   90.00
#
_symmetry.space_group_name_H-M   'P 1'
#
loop_
_entity.id
_entity.type
_entity.pdbx_description
1 polymer ?
#
loop_
_entity_poly.entity_id
_entity_poly.type
_entity_poly.pdbx_seq_one_letter_code
_entity_poly.pdbx_strand_id
1 'polypeptide(L)'
;MKSFLPFPIFAVSAPESAQIQDLFALIHGRYPSFPTSLASSLVFSTHAGYVPPLELRISDLRAEEEGTEEVHVNGSNMVTLRLSPRILGGKGGFGSQLHAAGGRMSSQKTSNNDSCRDLSGRRLSTIKEAKKLADYIEHEPARHQIDIVRFVDRLKRLNTEKREREPINY
;
A
#
# COMPACT_ATOMS: atom_id res chain seq x y z
N MET A 1 -21.80 -9.14 -1.56
CA MET A 1 -20.57 -9.95 -1.58
C MET A 1 -20.48 -10.62 -2.94
N LYS A 2 -19.54 -10.23 -3.81
CA LYS A 2 -19.28 -10.97 -5.06
C LYS A 2 -18.48 -12.21 -4.65
N SER A 3 -19.12 -13.37 -4.59
CA SER A 3 -18.41 -14.64 -4.44
C SER A 3 -17.53 -14.81 -5.67
N PHE A 4 -16.25 -15.13 -5.46
CA PHE A 4 -15.41 -15.62 -6.54
C PHE A 4 -16.06 -16.90 -7.06
N LEU A 5 -16.39 -16.93 -8.36
CA LEU A 5 -16.73 -18.18 -9.01
C LEU A 5 -15.58 -19.17 -8.77
N PRO A 6 -15.87 -20.46 -8.49
CA PRO A 6 -14.81 -21.45 -8.38
C PRO A 6 -13.98 -21.38 -9.66
N PHE A 7 -12.65 -21.37 -9.50
CA PHE A 7 -11.74 -21.46 -10.64
C PHE A 7 -12.20 -22.62 -11.54
N PRO A 8 -12.22 -22.48 -12.88
CA PRO A 8 -12.65 -23.56 -13.75
C PRO A 8 -11.72 -24.76 -13.52
N ILE A 9 -12.25 -25.80 -12.88
CA ILE A 9 -11.57 -27.08 -12.68
C ILE A 9 -11.94 -27.97 -13.85
N PHE A 10 -10.97 -28.65 -14.42
CA PHE A 10 -11.18 -29.74 -15.35
C PHE A 10 -10.28 -30.91 -14.96
N ALA A 11 -10.69 -32.12 -15.32
CA ALA A 11 -9.92 -33.34 -15.08
C ALA A 11 -9.50 -33.93 -16.42
N VAL A 12 -8.27 -34.41 -16.54
CA VAL A 12 -7.72 -35.03 -17.75
C VAL A 12 -7.08 -36.34 -17.35
N SER A 13 -7.30 -37.39 -18.15
CA SER A 13 -6.59 -38.65 -17.99
C SER A 13 -5.24 -38.55 -18.70
N ALA A 14 -4.19 -38.96 -18.01
CA ALA A 14 -2.84 -39.04 -18.53
C ALA A 14 -2.29 -40.45 -18.25
N PRO A 15 -1.46 -41.01 -19.14
CA PRO A 15 -0.77 -42.26 -18.87
C PRO A 15 0.22 -42.11 -17.71
N GLU A 16 0.56 -43.22 -17.04
CA GLU A 16 1.46 -43.19 -15.87
C GLU A 16 2.88 -42.71 -16.20
N SER A 17 3.31 -42.89 -17.45
CA SER A 17 4.57 -42.38 -17.96
C SER A 17 4.55 -40.90 -18.37
N ALA A 18 3.38 -40.24 -18.37
CA ALA A 18 3.26 -38.85 -18.81
C ALA A 18 4.02 -37.91 -17.88
N GLN A 19 4.71 -36.97 -18.50
CA GLN A 19 5.44 -35.91 -17.84
C GLN A 19 4.57 -34.65 -17.68
N ILE A 20 5.00 -33.72 -16.84
CA ILE A 20 4.30 -32.45 -16.64
C ILE A 20 4.18 -31.64 -17.95
N GLN A 21 5.19 -31.69 -18.83
CA GLN A 21 5.11 -31.03 -20.14
C GLN A 21 4.00 -31.59 -21.05
N ASP A 22 3.69 -32.89 -20.96
CA ASP A 22 2.69 -33.54 -21.81
C ASP A 22 1.27 -33.03 -21.49
N LEU A 23 1.07 -32.51 -20.29
CA LEU A 23 -0.21 -31.92 -19.86
C LEU A 23 -0.65 -30.77 -20.77
N PHE A 24 0.27 -29.96 -21.30
CA PHE A 24 -0.10 -28.86 -22.19
C PHE A 24 -0.76 -29.38 -23.48
N ALA A 25 -0.21 -30.45 -24.06
CA ALA A 25 -0.77 -31.08 -25.25
C ALA A 25 -2.11 -31.77 -24.95
N LEU A 26 -2.22 -32.44 -23.80
CA LEU A 26 -3.47 -33.07 -23.37
C LEU A 26 -4.59 -32.05 -23.12
N ILE A 27 -4.25 -30.89 -22.56
CA ILE A 27 -5.18 -29.76 -22.37
C ILE A 27 -5.63 -29.21 -23.71
N HIS A 28 -4.70 -28.96 -24.64
CA HIS A 28 -5.03 -28.48 -25.99
C HIS A 28 -5.92 -29.46 -26.75
N GLY A 29 -5.67 -30.77 -26.63
CA GLY A 29 -6.51 -31.80 -27.23
C GLY A 29 -7.96 -31.79 -26.72
N ARG A 30 -8.16 -31.38 -25.46
CA ARG A 30 -9.50 -31.23 -24.86
C ARG A 30 -10.14 -29.87 -25.12
N TYR A 31 -9.31 -28.82 -25.17
CA TYR A 31 -9.71 -27.44 -25.35
C TYR A 31 -8.90 -26.84 -26.50
N PRO A 32 -9.39 -26.94 -27.75
CA PRO A 32 -8.69 -26.41 -28.91
C PRO A 32 -8.44 -24.88 -28.87
N SER A 33 -9.17 -24.16 -28.02
CA SER A 33 -8.96 -22.73 -27.76
C SER A 33 -7.79 -22.45 -26.80
N PHE A 34 -7.18 -23.48 -26.22
CA PHE A 34 -6.04 -23.32 -25.33
C PHE A 34 -4.81 -22.82 -26.13
N PRO A 35 -4.24 -21.66 -25.79
CA PRO A 35 -3.11 -21.12 -26.54
C PRO A 35 -1.82 -21.86 -26.17
N THR A 36 -1.46 -22.89 -26.94
CA THR A 36 -0.21 -23.67 -26.74
C THR A 36 1.05 -22.80 -26.82
N SER A 37 1.00 -21.66 -27.53
CA SER A 37 2.07 -20.66 -27.57
C SER A 37 2.41 -20.08 -26.19
N LEU A 38 1.48 -20.11 -25.24
CA LEU A 38 1.69 -19.64 -23.87
C LEU A 38 2.25 -20.71 -22.94
N ALA A 39 2.46 -21.96 -23.38
CA ALA A 39 2.92 -23.06 -22.53
C ALA A 39 4.21 -22.71 -21.76
N SER A 40 5.16 -22.02 -22.40
CA SER A 40 6.41 -21.56 -21.77
C SER A 40 6.20 -20.49 -20.68
N SER A 41 5.10 -19.75 -20.77
CA SER A 41 4.69 -18.73 -19.80
C SER A 41 3.74 -19.27 -18.73
N LEU A 42 3.38 -20.55 -18.78
CA LEU A 42 2.49 -21.19 -17.82
C LEU A 42 3.27 -22.15 -16.93
N VAL A 43 2.74 -22.41 -15.74
CA VAL A 43 3.35 -23.33 -14.79
C VAL A 43 2.27 -24.12 -14.06
N PHE A 44 2.54 -25.40 -13.83
CA PHE A 44 1.75 -26.24 -12.94
C PHE A 44 2.32 -26.16 -11.52
N SER A 45 1.45 -26.08 -10.53
CA SER A 45 1.84 -26.16 -9.12
C SER A 45 0.88 -27.04 -8.34
N THR A 46 1.37 -27.75 -7.33
CA THR A 46 0.52 -28.47 -6.38
C THR A 46 -0.19 -27.48 -5.44
N HIS A 47 -1.16 -27.96 -4.66
CA HIS A 47 -1.83 -27.15 -3.63
C HIS A 47 -0.85 -26.61 -2.56
N ALA A 48 0.25 -27.33 -2.30
CA ALA A 48 1.30 -26.89 -1.37
C ALA A 48 2.23 -25.81 -1.96
N GLY A 49 2.01 -25.38 -3.21
CA GLY A 49 2.83 -24.38 -3.87
C GLY A 49 4.14 -24.93 -4.46
N TYR A 50 4.34 -26.24 -4.45
CA TYR A 50 5.47 -26.87 -5.14
C TYR A 50 5.26 -26.81 -6.65
N VAL A 51 6.31 -26.39 -7.37
CA VAL A 51 6.35 -26.32 -8.82
C VAL A 51 7.20 -27.47 -9.33
N PRO A 52 6.62 -28.57 -9.84
CA PRO A 52 7.39 -29.68 -10.37
C PRO A 52 8.15 -29.30 -11.64
N PRO A 53 9.35 -29.89 -11.87
CA PRO A 53 10.04 -29.83 -13.15
C PRO A 53 9.17 -30.37 -14.30
N LEU A 54 9.42 -29.92 -15.53
CA LEU A 54 8.62 -30.31 -16.69
C LEU A 54 8.79 -31.78 -17.06
N GLU A 55 9.92 -32.36 -16.72
CA GLU A 55 10.34 -33.74 -17.00
C GLU A 55 9.88 -34.74 -15.94
N LEU A 56 9.36 -34.24 -14.81
CA LEU A 56 8.86 -35.09 -13.73
C LEU A 56 7.62 -35.86 -14.20
N ARG A 57 7.50 -37.14 -13.82
CA ARG A 57 6.31 -37.92 -14.13
C ARG A 57 5.17 -37.54 -13.20
N ILE A 58 3.94 -37.59 -13.72
CA ILE A 58 2.74 -37.31 -12.93
C ILE A 58 2.54 -38.37 -11.83
N SER A 59 2.95 -39.62 -12.08
CA SER A 59 2.95 -40.71 -11.09
C SER A 59 3.70 -40.34 -9.81
N ASP A 60 4.81 -39.63 -9.96
CA ASP A 60 5.73 -39.31 -8.87
C ASP A 60 5.21 -38.16 -7.98
N LEU A 61 4.13 -37.49 -8.41
CA LEU A 61 3.44 -36.45 -7.64
C LEU A 61 2.33 -36.99 -6.73
N ARG A 62 2.04 -38.30 -6.80
CA ARG A 62 1.11 -38.94 -5.88
C ARG A 62 1.72 -38.86 -4.47
N ALA A 63 1.01 -38.22 -3.55
CA ALA A 63 1.41 -38.25 -2.15
C ALA A 63 1.25 -39.69 -1.65
N GLU A 64 2.33 -40.30 -1.18
CA GLU A 64 2.25 -41.46 -0.32
C GLU A 64 1.60 -40.97 0.99
N GLU A 65 0.28 -41.17 1.15
CA GLU A 65 -0.37 -40.91 2.42
C GLU A 65 0.14 -41.93 3.44
N GLU A 66 1.19 -41.56 4.16
CA GLU A 66 1.60 -42.29 5.36
C GLU A 66 0.48 -42.20 6.41
N GLY A 67 -0.23 -43.31 6.56
CA GLY A 67 -0.88 -43.72 7.80
C GLY A 67 -2.29 -43.18 8.04
N THR A 68 -3.30 -43.91 7.55
CA THR A 68 -4.42 -44.32 8.43
C THR A 68 -5.06 -45.59 7.88
N GLU A 69 -5.02 -46.65 8.68
CA GLU A 69 -5.69 -47.92 8.50
C GLU A 69 -7.22 -47.74 8.48
N GLU A 70 -7.84 -47.40 7.33
CA GLU A 70 -9.24 -47.72 7.05
C GLU A 70 -9.47 -47.96 5.55
N VAL A 71 -9.99 -49.15 5.24
CA VAL A 71 -10.27 -49.68 3.90
C VAL A 71 -11.04 -48.68 3.02
N HIS A 72 -10.33 -48.02 2.11
CA HIS A 72 -10.93 -47.40 0.92
C HIS A 72 -10.25 -48.00 -0.31
N VAL A 73 -11.02 -48.73 -1.13
CA VAL A 73 -10.62 -49.44 -2.36
C VAL A 73 -10.11 -48.50 -3.49
N ASN A 74 -9.88 -47.22 -3.21
CA ASN A 74 -9.51 -46.22 -4.21
C ASN A 74 -8.33 -45.38 -3.70
N GLY A 75 -7.12 -45.95 -3.69
CA GLY A 75 -5.90 -45.15 -3.63
C GLY A 75 -6.00 -44.07 -4.71
N SER A 76 -5.96 -42.79 -4.31
CA SER A 76 -6.38 -41.70 -5.17
C SER A 76 -5.42 -41.55 -6.37
N ASN A 77 -5.77 -42.17 -7.49
CA ASN A 77 -5.05 -42.05 -8.77
C ASN A 77 -5.13 -40.63 -9.37
N MET A 78 -5.63 -39.65 -8.62
CA MET A 78 -5.91 -38.30 -9.08
C MET A 78 -4.92 -37.31 -8.48
N VAL A 79 -4.18 -36.61 -9.34
CA VAL A 79 -3.29 -35.52 -8.93
C VAL A 79 -3.98 -34.19 -9.21
N THR A 80 -4.03 -33.30 -8.22
CA THR A 80 -4.58 -31.96 -8.39
C THR A 80 -3.47 -30.96 -8.63
N LEU A 81 -3.51 -30.30 -9.80
CA LEU A 81 -2.55 -29.28 -10.20
C LEU A 81 -3.26 -27.98 -10.52
N ARG A 82 -2.61 -26.86 -10.19
CA ARG A 82 -3.04 -25.51 -10.55
C ARG A 82 -2.20 -25.02 -11.72
N LEU A 83 -2.84 -24.68 -12.82
CA LEU A 83 -2.20 -24.00 -13.94
C LEU A 83 -2.24 -22.48 -13.71
N SER A 84 -1.07 -21.85 -13.66
CA SER A 84 -0.95 -20.40 -13.43
C SER A 84 0.01 -19.77 -14.44
N PRO A 85 -0.19 -18.50 -14.84
CA PRO A 85 0.81 -17.76 -15.60
C PRO A 85 2.03 -17.45 -14.73
N ARG A 86 3.21 -17.59 -15.33
CA ARG A 86 4.47 -17.05 -14.85
C ARG A 86 4.39 -15.54 -14.98
N ILE A 87 4.34 -14.86 -13.85
CA ILE A 87 4.47 -13.41 -13.83
C ILE A 87 5.92 -13.03 -14.12
N LEU A 88 6.13 -12.16 -15.11
CA LEU A 88 7.42 -11.55 -15.41
C LEU A 88 7.72 -10.51 -14.32
N GLY A 89 8.11 -10.97 -13.12
CA GLY A 89 8.41 -10.07 -12.02
C GLY A 89 8.96 -10.81 -10.79
N GLY A 90 10.01 -10.25 -10.19
CA GLY A 90 10.47 -10.67 -8.88
C GLY A 90 9.43 -10.30 -7.83
N LYS A 91 9.06 -11.27 -6.99
CA LYS A 91 8.25 -11.19 -5.75
C LYS A 91 8.67 -10.09 -4.73
N GLY A 92 9.59 -9.20 -5.07
CA GLY A 92 10.19 -8.19 -4.20
C GLY A 92 9.48 -6.82 -4.15
N GLY A 93 8.51 -6.54 -5.03
CA GLY A 93 7.87 -5.21 -5.08
C GLY A 93 7.16 -4.82 -3.78
N PHE A 94 6.46 -5.76 -3.15
CA PHE A 94 5.78 -5.52 -1.87
C PHE A 94 6.78 -5.31 -0.72
N GLY A 95 7.84 -6.12 -0.65
CA GLY A 95 8.91 -5.96 0.34
C GLY A 95 9.64 -4.62 0.20
N SER A 96 9.93 -4.17 -1.02
CA SER A 96 10.53 -2.84 -1.25
C SER A 96 9.59 -1.70 -0.87
N GLN A 97 8.27 -1.87 -1.09
CA GLN A 97 7.27 -0.88 -0.65
C GLN A 97 7.20 -0.82 0.88
N LEU A 98 7.23 -1.96 1.57
CA LEU A 98 7.28 -2.01 3.04
C LEU A 98 8.56 -1.37 3.58
N HIS A 99 9.71 -1.65 2.98
CA HIS A 99 10.98 -1.07 3.40
C HIS A 99 11.01 0.46 3.18
N ALA A 100 10.52 0.92 2.03
CA ALA A 100 10.40 2.34 1.73
C ALA A 100 9.41 3.05 2.67
N ALA A 101 8.26 2.44 2.98
CA ALA A 101 7.29 2.98 3.92
C ALA A 101 7.85 3.03 5.36
N GLY A 102 8.50 1.95 5.81
CA GLY A 102 9.15 1.88 7.12
C GLY A 102 10.25 2.93 7.29
N GLY A 103 11.06 3.15 6.25
CA GLY A 103 12.07 4.22 6.23
C GLY A 103 11.45 5.62 6.38
N ARG A 104 10.34 5.90 5.69
CA ARG A 104 9.62 7.19 5.80
C ARG A 104 9.04 7.41 7.20
N MET A 105 8.42 6.38 7.78
CA MET A 105 7.83 6.43 9.12
C MET A 105 8.91 6.60 10.20
N SER A 106 10.07 5.97 10.03
CA SER A 106 11.20 6.09 10.98
C SER A 106 11.91 7.45 10.87
N SER A 107 12.00 8.02 9.66
CA SER A 107 12.72 9.27 9.42
C SER A 107 11.90 10.52 9.77
N GLN A 108 10.57 10.46 9.69
CA GLN A 108 9.71 11.56 10.16
C GLN A 108 9.70 11.64 11.69
N LYS A 109 10.62 12.41 12.25
CA LYS A 109 10.52 12.85 13.65
C LYS A 109 9.23 13.64 13.83
N THR A 110 8.29 13.07 14.58
CA THR A 110 7.12 13.82 15.04
C THR A 110 7.58 14.97 15.93
N SER A 111 7.30 16.20 15.50
CA SER A 111 7.58 17.41 16.29
C SER A 111 6.37 17.85 17.13
N ASN A 112 5.26 17.10 17.06
CA ASN A 112 4.05 17.41 17.81
C ASN A 112 4.15 16.89 19.25
N ASN A 113 4.90 17.60 20.09
CA ASN A 113 5.10 17.30 21.51
C ASN A 113 4.04 17.97 22.41
N ASP A 114 2.95 18.51 21.85
CA ASP A 114 1.96 19.27 22.63
C ASP A 114 1.23 18.41 23.68
N SER A 115 1.14 17.11 23.43
CA SER A 115 0.58 16.13 24.36
C SER A 115 1.51 15.74 25.51
N CYS A 116 2.81 16.06 25.41
CA CYS A 116 3.79 15.75 26.45
C CYS A 116 3.55 16.61 27.70
N ARG A 117 4.00 16.10 28.86
CA ARG A 117 3.92 16.79 30.15
C ARG A 117 5.32 17.17 30.64
N ASP A 118 5.39 18.22 31.46
CA ASP A 118 6.59 18.56 32.22
C ASP A 118 6.70 17.75 33.53
N LEU A 119 7.80 17.93 34.27
CA LEU A 119 8.04 17.28 35.57
C LEU A 119 7.03 17.71 36.65
N SER A 120 6.29 18.79 36.43
CA SER A 120 5.22 19.26 37.31
C SER A 120 3.83 18.72 36.90
N GLY A 121 3.75 17.94 35.82
CA GLY A 121 2.52 17.33 35.32
C GLY A 121 1.68 18.23 34.39
N ARG A 122 2.13 19.44 34.06
CA ARG A 122 1.44 20.36 33.14
C ARG A 122 1.72 19.97 31.70
N ARG A 123 0.73 20.10 30.81
CA ARG A 123 0.93 19.84 29.36
C ARG A 123 1.75 20.96 28.71
N LEU A 124 2.62 20.60 27.77
CA LEU A 124 3.42 21.59 27.02
C LEU A 124 2.55 22.57 26.23
N SER A 125 1.36 22.15 25.79
CA SER A 125 0.38 23.04 25.14
C SER A 125 -0.02 24.21 26.04
N THR A 126 -0.36 23.96 27.31
CA THR A 126 -0.77 24.98 28.27
C THR A 126 0.36 25.98 28.56
N ILE A 127 1.60 25.49 28.60
CA ILE A 127 2.78 26.35 28.80
C ILE A 127 2.98 27.26 27.58
N LYS A 128 2.83 26.73 26.36
CA LYS A 128 2.92 27.52 25.12
C LYS A 128 1.83 28.58 25.04
N GLU A 129 0.60 28.25 25.40
CA GLU A 129 -0.53 29.18 25.44
C GLU A 129 -0.29 30.30 26.46
N ALA A 130 0.17 29.97 27.66
CA ALA A 130 0.49 30.96 28.70
C ALA A 130 1.62 31.90 28.25
N LYS A 131 2.68 31.37 27.62
CA LYS A 131 3.76 32.20 27.03
C LYS A 131 3.23 33.13 25.96
N LYS A 132 2.42 32.60 25.03
CA LYS A 132 1.81 33.40 23.96
C LYS A 132 0.94 34.53 24.52
N LEU A 133 0.21 34.28 25.61
CA LEU A 133 -0.60 35.29 26.27
C LEU A 133 0.27 36.36 26.96
N ALA A 134 1.35 35.95 27.63
CA ALA A 134 2.31 36.87 28.24
C ALA A 134 2.97 37.76 27.19
N ASP A 135 3.47 37.18 26.10
CA ASP A 135 4.07 37.91 24.98
C ASP A 135 3.04 38.89 24.37
N TYR A 136 1.77 38.51 24.27
CA TYR A 136 0.72 39.38 23.76
C TYR A 136 0.54 40.63 24.64
N ILE A 137 0.43 40.46 25.96
CA ILE A 137 0.29 41.56 26.92
C ILE A 137 1.52 42.46 26.91
N GLU A 138 2.73 41.89 26.87
CA GLU A 138 3.97 42.66 26.82
C GLU A 138 4.09 43.52 25.55
N HIS A 139 3.60 43.00 24.41
CA HIS A 139 3.68 43.71 23.13
C HIS A 139 2.49 44.65 22.87
N GLU A 140 1.44 44.66 23.70
CA GLU A 140 0.32 45.60 23.56
C GLU A 140 0.75 47.08 23.48
N PRO A 141 1.56 47.63 24.40
CA PRO A 141 1.92 49.06 24.36
C PRO A 141 2.68 49.44 23.08
N ALA A 142 3.55 48.57 22.60
CA ALA A 142 4.27 48.78 21.34
C ALA A 142 3.33 48.73 20.13
N ARG A 143 2.36 47.80 20.11
CA ARG A 143 1.33 47.72 19.06
C ARG A 143 0.46 48.98 19.03
N HIS A 144 -0.01 49.42 20.20
CA HIS A 144 -0.80 50.64 20.32
C HIS A 144 -0.05 51.88 19.83
N GLN A 145 1.23 52.02 20.16
CA GLN A 145 2.05 53.14 19.66
C GLN A 145 2.22 53.10 18.14
N ILE A 146 2.49 51.92 17.55
CA ILE A 146 2.60 51.76 16.10
C ILE A 146 1.27 52.13 15.41
N ASP A 147 0.14 51.72 15.97
CA ASP A 147 -1.18 52.01 15.41
C ASP A 147 -1.52 53.50 15.49
N ILE A 148 -1.20 54.17 16.60
CA ILE A 148 -1.35 55.62 16.76
C ILE A 148 -0.48 56.36 15.74
N VAL A 149 0.79 55.98 15.59
CA VAL A 149 1.70 56.61 14.62
C VAL A 149 1.16 56.45 13.19
N ARG A 150 0.72 55.25 12.81
CA ARG A 150 0.11 54.99 11.51
C ARG A 150 -1.16 55.82 11.28
N PHE A 151 -1.98 55.98 12.31
CA PHE A 151 -3.20 56.77 12.22
C PHE A 151 -2.90 58.26 12.04
N VAL A 152 -1.94 58.79 12.82
CA VAL A 152 -1.49 60.18 12.71
C VAL A 152 -0.91 60.46 11.31
N ASP A 153 -0.08 59.56 10.78
CA ASP A 153 0.46 59.69 9.43
C ASP A 153 -0.64 59.68 8.35
N ARG A 154 -1.65 58.82 8.52
CA ARG A 154 -2.82 58.80 7.62
C ARG A 154 -3.58 60.12 7.67
N LEU A 155 -3.82 60.68 8.86
CA LEU A 155 -4.50 61.97 9.02
C LEU A 155 -3.71 63.11 8.39
N LYS A 156 -2.38 63.13 8.55
CA LYS A 156 -1.51 64.13 7.92
C LYS A 156 -1.63 64.09 6.39
N ARG A 157 -1.64 62.89 5.79
CA ARG A 157 -1.81 62.72 4.33
C ARG A 157 -3.15 63.28 3.86
N LEU A 158 -4.25 62.89 4.51
CA LEU A 158 -5.59 63.37 4.17
C LEU A 158 -5.75 64.88 4.34
N ASN A 159 -5.15 65.48 5.37
CA ASN A 159 -5.18 66.94 5.56
C ASN A 159 -4.36 67.68 4.49
N THR A 160 -3.23 67.12 4.07
CA THR A 160 -2.42 67.70 2.98
C THR A 160 -3.22 67.68 1.67
N GLU A 161 -3.84 66.55 1.35
CA GLU A 161 -4.70 66.41 0.17
C GLU A 161 -5.91 67.37 0.19
N LYS A 162 -6.51 67.62 1.37
CA LYS A 162 -7.60 68.60 1.52
C LYS A 162 -7.13 70.03 1.32
N ARG A 163 -5.97 70.40 1.88
CA ARG A 163 -5.39 71.74 1.74
C ARG A 163 -5.04 72.08 0.29
N GLU A 164 -4.65 71.08 -0.49
CA GLU A 164 -4.40 71.23 -1.93
C GLU A 164 -5.69 71.36 -2.76
N ARG A 165 -6.85 71.02 -2.20
CA ARG A 165 -8.17 71.10 -2.85
C ARG A 165 -8.99 72.33 -2.47
N GLU A 166 -8.58 73.13 -1.49
CA GLU A 166 -9.22 74.41 -1.20
C GLU A 166 -8.65 75.48 -2.16
N PRO A 167 -9.43 75.99 -3.14
CA PRO A 167 -8.95 77.03 -4.03
C PRO A 167 -8.77 78.34 -3.27
N ILE A 168 -7.72 79.08 -3.61
CA ILE A 168 -7.47 80.46 -3.15
C ILE A 168 -8.68 81.30 -3.57
N ASN A 169 -9.55 81.63 -2.60
CA ASN A 169 -10.60 82.62 -2.81
C ASN A 169 -9.92 84.00 -2.84
N TYR A 170 -10.01 84.65 -4.00
CA TYR A 170 -9.55 86.02 -4.26
C TYR A 170 -10.44 87.05 -3.56
#